data_AF-A0A7V8YWG0-F1
#
_entry.id   AF-A0A7V8YWG0-F1
#
_cell.length_a   1.000
_cell.length_b   1.000
_cell.length_c   1.000
_cell.angle_alpha   90.00
_cell.angle_beta   90.00
_cell.angle_gamma   90.00
#
_symmetry.space_group_name_H-M   'P 1'
#
loop_
_entity.id
_entity.type
_entity.pdbx_description
1 polymer ?
#
loop_
_entity_poly.entity_id
_entity_poly.type
_entity_poly.pdbx_seq_one_letter_code
_entity_poly.pdbx_strand_id
1 'polypeptide(L)'
;MRKTFVARKSEKSRIDYDYGEENQHAVLRNEKEYLIAFKRKIYTENSPITIPNKSEIQFSDITSELLSRGDHMEFMEIASENNLLKYKVQNNQSNTSEVFIYMNQKIGLPVKQEFFSVNGEERILRYSVELRNFTPDAQESLFEIPKGFRKVSLEEFYRTLR
;
A
#
# COMPACT_ATOMS: atom_id res chain seq x y z
N MET A 1 5.99 -12.26 -3.41
CA MET A 1 6.12 -10.90 -2.86
C MET A 1 4.83 -10.17 -3.21
N ARG A 2 4.08 -9.67 -2.21
CA ARG A 2 2.82 -8.97 -2.47
C ARG A 2 3.12 -7.58 -3.03
N LYS A 3 2.43 -7.20 -4.11
CA LYS A 3 2.53 -5.86 -4.71
C LYS A 3 1.15 -5.23 -4.72
N THR A 4 1.12 -3.95 -4.34
CA THR A 4 -0.09 -3.14 -4.40
C THR A 4 0.22 -1.93 -5.26
N PHE A 5 -0.62 -1.66 -6.26
CA PHE A 5 -0.57 -0.40 -7.00
C PHE A 5 -1.58 0.56 -6.42
N VAL A 6 -1.19 1.83 -6.38
CA VAL A 6 -1.95 2.86 -5.71
C VAL A 6 -1.91 4.14 -6.54
N ALA A 7 -3.08 4.71 -6.83
CA ALA A 7 -3.22 6.00 -7.50
C ALA A 7 -4.27 6.87 -6.79
N ARG A 8 -4.02 8.17 -6.71
CA ARG A 8 -4.95 9.15 -6.14
C ARG A 8 -4.87 10.47 -6.90
N LYS A 9 -6.04 11.10 -7.12
CA LYS A 9 -6.15 12.45 -7.68
C LYS A 9 -7.44 13.09 -7.19
N SER A 10 -7.32 14.11 -6.35
CA SER A 10 -8.47 14.74 -5.66
C SER A 10 -9.30 13.66 -4.92
N GLU A 11 -10.60 13.55 -5.22
CA GLU A 11 -11.52 12.55 -4.66
C GLU A 11 -11.44 11.18 -5.34
N LYS A 12 -10.66 11.05 -6.43
CA LYS A 12 -10.51 9.78 -7.16
C LYS A 12 -9.39 8.96 -6.56
N SER A 13 -9.62 7.66 -6.43
CA SER A 13 -8.59 6.73 -5.96
C SER A 13 -8.72 5.37 -6.63
N ARG A 14 -7.59 4.67 -6.75
CA ARG A 14 -7.54 3.29 -7.22
C ARG A 14 -6.49 2.52 -6.43
N ILE A 15 -6.86 1.33 -6.00
CA ILE A 15 -5.96 0.38 -5.35
C ILE A 15 -6.07 -0.94 -6.09
N ASP A 16 -4.97 -1.44 -6.64
CA ASP A 16 -4.91 -2.78 -7.23
C ASP A 16 -4.13 -3.67 -6.29
N TYR A 17 -4.77 -4.74 -5.82
CA TYR A 17 -4.15 -5.79 -5.04
C TYR A 17 -3.59 -6.86 -5.96
N ASP A 18 -2.52 -7.53 -5.51
CA ASP A 18 -1.80 -8.55 -6.28
C ASP A 18 -1.41 -8.02 -7.67
N TYR A 19 -0.89 -6.79 -7.69
CA TYR A 19 -0.63 -6.04 -8.92
C TYR A 19 0.39 -6.76 -9.82
N GLY A 20 -0.03 -7.03 -11.06
CA GLY A 20 0.73 -7.78 -12.05
C GLY A 20 0.60 -9.31 -11.94
N GLU A 21 -0.17 -9.81 -10.98
CA GLU A 21 -0.40 -11.25 -10.79
C GLU A 21 -1.75 -11.69 -11.39
N GLU A 22 -1.94 -13.00 -11.54
CA GLU A 22 -3.14 -13.57 -12.15
C GLU A 22 -4.44 -13.23 -11.38
N ASN A 23 -4.35 -13.08 -10.06
CA ASN A 23 -5.48 -12.77 -9.18
C ASN A 23 -5.64 -11.26 -8.93
N GLN A 24 -5.02 -10.42 -9.77
CA GLN A 24 -5.15 -8.97 -9.64
C GLN A 24 -6.61 -8.54 -9.65
N HIS A 25 -6.96 -7.72 -8.65
CA HIS A 25 -8.25 -7.07 -8.55
C HIS A 25 -8.05 -5.64 -8.05
N ALA A 26 -8.99 -4.75 -8.39
CA ALA A 26 -8.91 -3.35 -7.99
C ALA A 26 -10.19 -2.85 -7.35
N VAL A 27 -10.00 -1.89 -6.45
CA VAL A 27 -11.04 -1.00 -5.94
C VAL A 27 -10.81 0.36 -6.59
N LEU A 28 -11.76 0.80 -7.41
CA LEU A 28 -11.76 2.11 -8.06
C LEU A 28 -12.84 2.99 -7.44
N ARG A 29 -12.49 4.22 -7.07
CA ARG A 29 -13.43 5.24 -6.57
C ARG A 29 -13.37 6.46 -7.49
N ASN A 30 -14.47 6.75 -8.16
CA ASN A 30 -14.70 7.94 -8.99
C ASN A 30 -16.21 8.24 -9.02
N GLU A 31 -16.70 9.08 -8.08
CA GLU A 31 -18.13 9.33 -7.79
C GLU A 31 -18.90 8.11 -7.23
N LYS A 32 -18.55 6.90 -7.66
CA LYS A 32 -18.99 5.61 -7.11
C LYS A 32 -17.79 4.75 -6.77
N GLU A 33 -18.04 3.64 -6.07
CA GLU A 33 -17.05 2.59 -5.86
C GLU A 33 -17.29 1.42 -6.82
N TYR A 34 -16.21 0.90 -7.39
CA TYR A 34 -16.22 -0.22 -8.31
C TYR A 34 -15.22 -1.28 -7.86
N LEU A 35 -15.64 -2.54 -7.93
CA LEU A 35 -14.74 -3.69 -7.81
C LEU A 35 -14.44 -4.21 -9.22
N ILE A 36 -13.17 -4.46 -9.51
CA ILE A 36 -12.68 -4.85 -10.82
C ILE A 36 -11.89 -6.15 -10.70
N ALA A 37 -12.20 -7.15 -11.51
CA ALA A 37 -11.44 -8.40 -11.59
C ALA A 37 -10.80 -8.51 -12.98
N PHE A 38 -9.46 -8.41 -13.05
CA PHE A 38 -8.74 -8.26 -14.33
C PHE A 38 -8.77 -9.54 -15.16
N LYS A 39 -8.51 -10.69 -14.55
CA LYS A 39 -8.49 -12.00 -15.21
C LYS A 39 -9.77 -12.29 -16.00
N ARG A 40 -10.92 -11.92 -15.41
CA ARG A 40 -12.24 -12.20 -15.99
C ARG A 40 -12.80 -11.04 -16.81
N LYS A 41 -12.13 -9.88 -16.80
CA LYS A 41 -12.59 -8.65 -17.45
C LYS A 41 -14.01 -8.28 -17.03
N ILE A 42 -14.28 -8.31 -15.73
CA ILE A 42 -15.58 -7.94 -15.17
C ILE A 42 -15.43 -6.87 -14.10
N TYR A 43 -16.50 -6.11 -13.90
CA TYR A 43 -16.59 -5.15 -12.81
C TYR A 43 -18.02 -5.09 -12.25
N THR A 44 -18.16 -4.64 -11.01
CA THR A 44 -19.45 -4.31 -10.41
C THR A 44 -19.38 -2.94 -9.77
N GLU A 45 -20.51 -2.24 -9.75
CA GLU A 45 -20.69 -1.09 -8.87
C GLU A 45 -20.94 -1.62 -7.46
N ASN A 46 -20.20 -1.12 -6.47
CA ASN A 46 -20.53 -1.29 -5.08
C ASN A 46 -21.34 -0.06 -4.67
N SER A 47 -22.62 -0.23 -4.34
CA SER A 47 -23.34 0.87 -3.67
C SER A 47 -22.59 1.21 -2.38
N PRO A 48 -22.63 2.47 -1.91
CA PRO A 48 -22.10 2.84 -0.60
C PRO A 48 -23.01 2.25 0.49
N ILE A 49 -23.08 0.92 0.56
CA ILE A 49 -23.49 0.21 1.73
C ILE A 49 -22.25 0.29 2.61
N THR A 50 -22.36 1.05 3.69
CA THR A 50 -21.54 0.91 4.88
C THR A 50 -21.31 -0.59 5.09
N ILE A 51 -20.14 -1.13 4.72
CA ILE A 51 -19.76 -2.50 5.06
C ILE A 51 -19.09 -2.37 6.42
N PRO A 52 -19.79 -2.64 7.54
CA PRO A 52 -19.07 -2.79 8.79
C PRO A 52 -18.36 -4.13 8.68
N ASN A 53 -17.04 -4.15 8.91
CA ASN A 53 -16.27 -5.39 9.13
C ASN A 53 -15.89 -6.22 7.89
N LYS A 54 -15.24 -5.62 6.89
CA LYS A 54 -14.29 -6.40 6.09
C LYS A 54 -13.07 -5.58 5.72
N SER A 55 -12.10 -5.57 6.64
CA SER A 55 -10.68 -5.23 6.41
C SER A 55 -10.49 -4.30 5.22
N GLU A 56 -11.01 -3.09 5.31
CA GLU A 56 -10.54 -2.02 4.46
C GLU A 56 -9.06 -1.91 4.84
N ILE A 57 -8.18 -2.42 3.98
CA ILE A 57 -6.84 -1.82 3.91
C ILE A 57 -7.15 -0.42 3.37
N GLN A 58 -7.54 0.46 4.30
CA GLN A 58 -7.70 1.85 4.02
C GLN A 58 -6.34 2.31 3.52
N PHE A 59 -6.29 3.27 2.62
CA PHE A 59 -5.02 3.86 2.18
C PHE A 59 -4.16 4.29 3.38
N SER A 60 -4.82 4.63 4.51
CA SER A 60 -4.19 4.85 5.80
C SER A 60 -3.31 3.70 6.24
N ASP A 61 -3.59 2.44 5.93
CA ASP A 61 -2.83 1.28 6.41
C ASP A 61 -1.47 1.17 5.72
N ILE A 62 -1.37 1.42 4.41
CA ILE A 62 -0.09 1.37 3.70
C ILE A 62 0.79 2.57 4.09
N THR A 63 0.18 3.75 4.24
CA THR A 63 0.92 4.94 4.68
C THR A 63 1.17 4.96 6.18
N SER A 64 0.30 4.35 7.00
CA SER A 64 0.50 4.23 8.45
C SER A 64 1.51 3.14 8.75
N GLU A 65 1.62 2.05 8.00
CA GLU A 65 2.77 1.16 8.14
C GLU A 65 4.09 1.93 7.92
N LEU A 66 4.09 2.91 7.01
CA LEU A 66 5.22 3.81 6.79
C LEU A 66 5.35 4.96 7.82
N LEU A 67 4.30 5.30 8.56
CA LEU A 67 4.23 6.51 9.42
C LEU A 67 3.78 6.22 10.86
N SER A 68 3.65 4.95 11.24
CA SER A 68 3.07 4.48 12.49
C SER A 68 3.93 4.96 13.65
N ARG A 69 3.34 5.89 14.40
CA ARG A 69 3.91 6.51 15.60
C ARG A 69 3.62 5.60 16.78
N GLY A 70 4.61 4.85 17.22
CA GLY A 70 4.66 4.53 18.64
C GLY A 70 5.01 5.81 19.41
N ASP A 71 4.35 6.06 20.54
CA ASP A 71 4.81 7.10 21.45
C ASP A 71 6.24 6.76 21.87
N HIS A 72 7.15 7.74 21.92
CA HIS A 72 8.56 7.61 22.33
C HIS A 72 9.49 6.88 21.33
N MET A 73 9.38 7.19 20.03
CA MET A 73 10.37 6.76 19.04
C MET A 73 11.47 7.80 18.81
N GLU A 74 12.72 7.36 18.90
CA GLU A 74 13.90 8.15 18.54
C GLU A 74 14.39 7.78 17.15
N PHE A 75 14.69 8.79 16.33
CA PHE A 75 15.19 8.64 14.97
C PHE A 75 16.65 9.07 14.93
N MET A 76 17.53 8.13 14.67
CA MET A 76 18.96 8.41 14.52
C MET A 76 19.36 8.21 13.06
N GLU A 77 19.88 9.26 12.43
CA GLU A 77 20.53 9.12 11.13
C GLU A 77 21.81 8.28 11.31
N ILE A 78 21.96 7.23 10.53
CA ILE A 78 23.09 6.31 10.62
C ILE A 78 23.89 6.18 9.32
N ALA A 79 23.32 6.64 8.19
CA ALA A 79 24.01 6.71 6.91
C ALA A 79 23.33 7.70 5.97
N SER A 80 24.12 8.23 5.04
CA SER A 80 23.68 9.10 3.95
C SER A 80 24.49 8.77 2.71
N GLU A 81 23.86 8.22 1.67
CA GLU A 81 24.54 7.84 0.43
C GLU A 81 23.58 7.89 -0.76
N ASN A 82 24.04 8.35 -1.93
CA ASN A 82 23.29 8.30 -3.20
C ASN A 82 21.86 8.88 -3.14
N ASN A 83 21.68 10.00 -2.43
CA ASN A 83 20.38 10.65 -2.17
C ASN A 83 19.43 9.85 -1.27
N LEU A 84 19.96 8.90 -0.48
CA LEU A 84 19.22 8.08 0.46
C LEU A 84 19.75 8.31 1.88
N LEU A 85 18.89 8.82 2.76
CA LEU A 85 19.16 8.88 4.20
C LEU A 85 18.63 7.61 4.85
N LYS A 86 19.44 6.98 5.69
CA LYS A 86 19.05 5.83 6.49
C LYS A 86 18.92 6.25 7.94
N TYR A 87 17.72 6.05 8.48
CA TYR A 87 17.41 6.25 9.88
C TYR A 87 17.25 4.91 10.58
N LYS A 88 17.84 4.78 11.76
CA LYS A 88 17.47 3.76 12.75
C LYS A 88 16.39 4.35 13.65
N VAL A 89 15.29 3.63 13.79
CA VAL A 89 14.22 3.97 14.72
C VAL A 89 14.35 3.07 15.94
N GLN A 90 14.44 3.67 17.12
CA GLN A 90 14.46 2.96 18.39
C GLN A 90 13.23 3.31 19.22
N ASN A 91 12.66 2.29 19.85
CA ASN A 91 11.66 2.46 20.90
C ASN A 91 12.38 2.35 22.24
N ASN A 92 12.36 3.41 23.04
CA ASN A 92 13.06 3.46 24.33
C ASN A 92 12.57 2.43 25.36
N GLN A 93 11.45 1.75 25.07
CA GLN A 93 10.84 0.74 25.94
C GLN A 93 11.09 -0.71 25.47
N SER A 94 11.71 -0.93 24.29
CA SER A 94 11.95 -2.27 23.77
C SER A 94 13.21 -2.39 22.91
N ASN A 95 14.06 -3.34 23.28
CA ASN A 95 15.26 -3.72 22.52
C ASN A 95 15.05 -4.99 21.67
N THR A 96 13.82 -5.51 21.57
CA THR A 96 13.53 -6.77 20.85
C THR A 96 13.16 -6.56 19.39
N SER A 97 13.08 -5.30 18.94
CA SER A 97 12.72 -4.93 17.58
C SER A 97 13.47 -3.69 17.12
N GLU A 98 13.83 -3.65 15.85
CA GLU A 98 14.45 -2.49 15.22
C GLU A 98 13.78 -2.19 13.89
N VAL A 99 13.61 -0.91 13.59
CA VAL A 99 13.07 -0.45 12.30
C VAL A 99 14.11 0.44 11.64
N PHE A 100 14.33 0.22 10.35
CA PHE A 100 15.15 1.10 9.53
C PHE A 100 14.27 1.77 8.47
N ILE A 101 14.38 3.09 8.36
CA ILE A 101 13.67 3.89 7.37
C ILE A 101 14.69 4.45 6.40
N TYR A 102 14.40 4.30 5.10
CA TYR A 102 15.20 4.84 4.03
C TYR A 102 14.42 5.97 3.36
N MET A 103 14.96 7.18 3.40
CA MET A 103 14.32 8.38 2.88
C MET A 103 15.05 8.84 1.62
N ASN A 104 14.32 8.99 0.52
CA ASN A 104 14.87 9.57 -0.69
C ASN A 104 14.83 11.10 -0.57
N GLN A 105 16.01 11.72 -0.54
CA GLN A 105 16.18 13.15 -0.32
C GLN A 105 15.60 13.99 -1.45
N LYS A 106 15.64 13.50 -2.68
CA LYS A 106 15.18 14.24 -3.87
C LYS A 106 13.67 14.46 -3.86
N ILE A 107 12.91 13.44 -3.44
CA ILE A 107 11.44 13.50 -3.38
C ILE A 107 10.91 13.79 -1.97
N GLY A 108 11.78 13.76 -0.95
CA GLY A 108 11.42 14.06 0.44
C GLY A 108 10.50 13.01 1.08
N LEU A 109 10.55 11.75 0.63
CA LEU A 109 9.65 10.68 1.08
C LEU A 109 10.41 9.43 1.55
N PRO A 110 9.91 8.71 2.56
CA PRO A 110 10.31 7.34 2.84
C PRO A 110 10.05 6.45 1.62
N VAL A 111 11.08 5.75 1.15
CA VAL A 111 10.98 4.83 0.00
C VAL A 111 11.13 3.37 0.39
N LYS A 112 11.65 3.09 1.58
CA LYS A 112 11.76 1.72 2.09
C LYS A 112 11.73 1.70 3.62
N GLN A 113 11.14 0.66 4.18
CA GLN A 113 11.23 0.34 5.59
C GLN A 113 11.55 -1.13 5.78
N GLU A 114 12.35 -1.43 6.79
CA GLU A 114 12.75 -2.78 7.15
C GLU A 114 12.48 -2.99 8.64
N PHE A 115 11.78 -4.08 8.97
CA PHE A 115 11.39 -4.42 10.32
C PHE A 115 12.12 -5.69 10.75
N PHE A 116 12.92 -5.56 11.81
CA PHE A 116 13.74 -6.65 12.33
C PHE A 116 13.26 -7.05 13.73
N SER A 117 13.33 -8.34 14.03
CA SER A 117 13.37 -8.82 15.42
C SER A 117 14.83 -8.94 15.86
N VAL A 118 15.11 -8.56 17.10
CA VAL A 118 16.44 -8.59 17.71
C VAL A 118 16.43 -9.55 18.90
N ASN A 119 17.41 -10.44 18.94
CA ASN A 119 17.65 -11.34 20.08
C ASN A 119 19.15 -11.37 20.39
N GLY A 120 19.57 -10.58 21.38
CA GLY A 120 20.99 -10.36 21.65
C GLY A 120 21.67 -9.66 20.46
N GLU A 121 22.69 -10.31 19.90
CA GLU A 121 23.41 -9.82 18.71
C GLU A 121 22.75 -10.26 17.39
N GLU A 122 21.81 -11.19 17.43
CA GLU A 122 21.14 -11.69 16.24
C GLU A 122 20.03 -10.74 15.79
N ARG A 123 20.08 -10.35 14.51
CA ARG A 123 19.08 -9.51 13.86
C ARG A 123 18.44 -10.26 12.69
N ILE A 124 17.14 -10.52 12.77
CA ILE A 124 16.37 -11.26 11.75
C ILE A 124 15.37 -10.31 11.07
N LEU A 125 15.48 -10.14 9.75
CA LEU A 125 14.52 -9.37 8.96
C LEU A 125 13.18 -10.13 8.93
N ARG A 126 12.12 -9.49 9.43
CA ARG A 126 10.77 -10.07 9.44
C ARG A 126 10.01 -9.72 8.16
N TYR A 127 10.03 -8.45 7.78
CA TYR A 127 9.46 -7.98 6.53
C TYR A 127 10.04 -6.61 6.16
N SER A 128 9.83 -6.24 4.90
CA SER A 128 10.19 -4.94 4.36
C SER A 128 9.10 -4.42 3.44
N VAL A 129 8.87 -3.11 3.48
CA VAL A 129 7.93 -2.42 2.60
C VAL A 129 8.74 -1.43 1.75
N GLU A 130 8.42 -1.34 0.46
CA GLU A 130 9.16 -0.48 -0.48
C GLU A 130 8.19 0.26 -1.42
N LEU A 131 8.39 1.57 -1.54
CA LEU A 131 7.74 2.43 -2.51
C LEU A 131 8.57 2.43 -3.79
N ARG A 132 7.96 2.02 -4.90
CA ARG A 132 8.60 2.01 -6.23
C ARG A 132 7.79 2.82 -7.23
N ASN A 133 8.48 3.38 -8.21
CA ASN A 133 7.88 4.10 -9.35
C ASN A 133 6.93 5.24 -8.93
N PHE A 134 7.28 5.97 -7.88
CA PHE A 134 6.48 7.10 -7.41
C PHE A 134 6.43 8.22 -8.46
N THR A 135 5.23 8.73 -8.72
CA THR A 135 4.98 9.95 -9.48
C THR A 135 3.97 10.81 -8.71
N PRO A 136 4.21 12.12 -8.55
CA PRO A 136 3.26 13.01 -7.89
C PRO A 136 1.99 13.22 -8.71
N ASP A 137 2.09 13.09 -10.04
CA ASP A 137 1.00 13.35 -10.97
C ASP A 137 0.38 12.06 -11.48
N ALA A 138 -0.82 11.73 -10.99
CA ALA A 138 -1.61 10.61 -11.48
C ALA A 138 -2.39 11.00 -12.75
N GLN A 139 -2.27 10.17 -13.79
CA GLN A 139 -3.00 10.35 -15.04
C GLN A 139 -4.49 10.02 -14.86
N GLU A 140 -5.36 10.75 -15.58
CA GLU A 140 -6.82 10.62 -15.46
C GLU A 140 -7.32 9.22 -15.83
N SER A 141 -6.70 8.60 -16.84
CA SER A 141 -7.01 7.26 -17.32
C SER A 141 -6.84 6.16 -16.28
N LEU A 142 -6.11 6.40 -15.19
CA LEU A 142 -5.99 5.45 -14.07
C LEU A 142 -7.32 5.27 -13.33
N PHE A 143 -8.21 6.27 -13.40
CA PHE A 143 -9.48 6.31 -12.70
C PHE A 143 -10.67 5.96 -13.59
N GLU A 144 -10.43 5.25 -14.69
CA GLU A 144 -11.46 4.74 -15.60
C GLU A 144 -11.58 3.22 -15.49
N ILE A 145 -12.79 2.69 -15.73
CA ILE A 145 -12.96 1.25 -15.92
C ILE A 145 -12.24 0.85 -17.21
N PRO A 146 -11.35 -0.16 -17.20
CA PRO A 146 -10.63 -0.56 -18.40
C PRO A 146 -11.60 -0.97 -19.53
N LYS A 147 -11.27 -0.59 -20.76
CA LYS A 147 -12.08 -0.93 -21.94
C LYS A 147 -12.24 -2.44 -22.09
N GLY A 148 -13.42 -2.87 -22.52
CA GLY A 148 -13.75 -4.28 -22.74
C GLY A 148 -14.12 -5.05 -21.48
N PHE A 149 -14.26 -4.39 -20.33
CA PHE A 149 -14.77 -5.01 -19.11
C PHE A 149 -16.30 -5.02 -19.13
N ARG A 150 -16.88 -6.14 -18.71
CA ARG A 150 -18.34 -6.32 -18.62
C ARG A 150 -18.83 -6.01 -17.21
N LYS A 151 -19.91 -5.24 -17.10
CA LYS A 151 -20.60 -5.04 -15.82
C LYS A 151 -21.34 -6.31 -15.41
N VAL A 152 -21.18 -6.73 -14.16
CA VAL A 152 -21.85 -7.89 -13.56
C VAL A 152 -22.62 -7.48 -12.31
N SER A 153 -23.47 -8.37 -11.81
CA SER A 153 -24.05 -8.18 -10.47
C SER A 153 -22.99 -8.41 -9.39
N LEU A 154 -23.22 -7.86 -8.20
CA LEU A 154 -22.33 -8.07 -7.05
C LEU A 154 -22.21 -9.56 -6.68
N GLU A 155 -23.31 -10.32 -6.78
CA GLU A 155 -23.32 -11.76 -6.53
C GLU A 155 -22.47 -12.52 -7.56
N GLU A 156 -22.62 -12.21 -8.85
CA GLU A 156 -21.82 -12.80 -9.92
C GLU A 156 -20.32 -12.49 -9.68
N PHE A 157 -20.00 -11.25 -9.32
CA PHE A 157 -18.62 -10.86 -8.99
C PHE A 157 -18.04 -11.73 -7.87
N TYR A 158 -18.72 -11.90 -6.74
CA TYR A 158 -18.20 -12.70 -5.63
C TYR A 158 -18.08 -14.19 -5.93
N ARG A 159 -18.99 -14.76 -6.74
CA ARG A 159 -18.87 -16.15 -7.21
C ARG A 159 -17.60 -16.37 -8.02
N THR A 160 -17.10 -15.34 -8.67
CA THR A 160 -15.93 -15.42 -9.55
C THR A 160 -14.58 -15.22 -8.86
N LEU A 161 -14.59 -14.71 -7.62
CA LEU A 161 -13.41 -14.56 -6.75
C LEU A 161 -13.09 -15.84 -5.94
N ARG A 162 -14.05 -16.77 -5.86
CA ARG A 162 -13.85 -18.13 -5.30
C ARG A 162 -13.24 -19.03 -6.37
#